data_AF-A0A5Y2LPZ0-F1
#
_entry.id   AF-A0A5Y2LPZ0-F1
#
_cell.length_a   1.000
_cell.length_b   1.000
_cell.length_c   1.000
_cell.angle_alpha   90.00
_cell.angle_beta   90.00
_cell.angle_gamma   90.00
#
_symmetry.space_group_name_H-M   'P 1'
#
loop_
_entity.id
_entity.type
_entity.pdbx_description
1 polymer ?
#
loop_
_entity_poly.entity_id
_entity_poly.type
_entity_poly.pdbx_seq_one_letter_code
_entity_poly.pdbx_strand_id
1 'polypeptide(L)'
;METKNIRRTNLKHLLDVSGLSQAAFAERCGLAASVISQLVNGHRNLGDAISRRIEESLSVKKGWLDVPHGESEDDLDYDGDDRPYLNLDEKRVVELFRKLPESERNNIISQLQIKVDDYDRLFNELIKVRNLPPNKK
;
A
#
# COMPACT_ATOMS: atom_id res chain seq x y z
N MET A 1 11.50 16.13 10.31
CA MET A 1 10.90 15.51 9.11
C MET A 1 9.42 15.30 9.38
N GLU A 2 8.57 15.77 8.47
CA GLU A 2 7.22 16.25 8.77
C GLU A 2 6.18 15.14 9.01
N THR A 3 5.67 15.05 10.24
CA THR A 3 4.45 14.33 10.63
C THR A 3 3.24 14.60 9.71
N LYS A 4 3.25 15.75 9.02
CA LYS A 4 2.23 16.16 8.05
C LYS A 4 2.22 15.29 6.79
N ASN A 5 3.39 14.87 6.30
CA ASN A 5 3.48 14.01 5.12
C ASN A 5 3.03 12.59 5.45
N ILE A 6 3.43 12.08 6.61
CA ILE A 6 3.00 10.78 7.16
C ILE A 6 1.49 10.69 7.24
N ARG A 7 0.85 11.67 7.90
CA ARG A 7 -0.60 11.77 8.01
C ARG A 7 -1.34 11.76 6.68
N ARG A 8 -0.77 12.38 5.66
CA ARG A 8 -1.38 12.45 4.32
C ARG A 8 -1.29 11.09 3.60
N THR A 9 -0.13 10.45 3.64
CA THR A 9 0.04 9.09 3.06
C THR A 9 -0.91 8.12 3.73
N ASN A 10 -0.97 8.13 5.06
CA ASN A 10 -1.88 7.28 5.82
C ASN A 10 -3.36 7.57 5.52
N LEU A 11 -3.74 8.82 5.28
CA LEU A 11 -5.09 9.19 4.88
C LEU A 11 -5.46 8.62 3.52
N LYS A 12 -4.54 8.64 2.54
CA LYS A 12 -4.73 8.03 1.23
C LYS A 12 -4.91 6.52 1.35
N HIS A 13 -4.06 5.88 2.14
CA HIS A 13 -4.15 4.45 2.42
C HIS A 13 -5.50 4.08 3.03
N LEU A 14 -6.01 4.84 4.02
CA LEU A 14 -7.35 4.59 4.59
C LEU A 14 -8.48 4.78 3.58
N LEU A 15 -8.34 5.75 2.67
CA LEU A 15 -9.31 5.98 1.61
C LEU A 15 -9.34 4.77 0.66
N ASP A 16 -8.18 4.29 0.24
CA ASP A 16 -8.02 3.14 -0.65
C ASP A 16 -8.58 1.86 -0.04
N VAL A 17 -8.15 1.52 1.19
CA VAL A 17 -8.63 0.34 1.93
C VAL A 17 -10.14 0.41 2.22
N SER A 18 -10.70 1.61 2.38
CA SER A 18 -12.14 1.75 2.60
C SER A 18 -12.97 1.41 1.36
N GLY A 19 -12.39 1.49 0.15
CA GLY A 19 -13.10 1.34 -1.12
C GLY A 19 -14.19 2.41 -1.35
N LEU A 20 -14.21 3.47 -0.54
CA LEU A 20 -15.21 4.52 -0.59
C LEU A 20 -14.74 5.68 -1.46
N SER A 21 -15.69 6.34 -2.13
CA SER A 21 -15.40 7.63 -2.76
C SER A 21 -15.03 8.68 -1.70
N GLN A 22 -14.26 9.70 -2.08
CA GLN A 22 -13.88 10.79 -1.16
C GLN A 22 -15.09 11.43 -0.46
N ALA A 23 -16.23 11.51 -1.15
CA ALA A 23 -17.47 12.04 -0.59
C ALA A 23 -18.07 11.11 0.48
N ALA A 24 -18.17 9.81 0.18
CA ALA A 24 -18.67 8.82 1.13
C ALA A 24 -17.73 8.63 2.33
N PHE A 25 -16.42 8.72 2.11
CA PHE A 25 -15.42 8.71 3.18
C PHE A 25 -15.55 9.94 4.08
N ALA A 26 -15.76 11.12 3.48
CA ALA A 26 -15.98 12.35 4.23
C ALA A 26 -17.24 12.25 5.09
N GLU A 27 -18.37 11.80 4.52
CA GLU A 27 -19.61 11.60 5.25
C GLU A 27 -19.44 10.64 6.43
N ARG A 28 -18.75 9.51 6.20
CA ARG A 28 -18.41 8.53 7.24
C ARG A 28 -17.56 9.13 8.37
N CYS A 29 -16.68 10.08 8.05
CA CYS A 29 -15.87 10.82 9.03
C CYS A 29 -16.55 12.10 9.56
N GLY A 30 -17.81 12.34 9.19
CA GLY A 30 -18.58 13.56 9.46
C GLY A 30 -18.00 14.84 8.85
N LEU A 31 -17.05 14.73 7.91
CA LEU A 31 -16.31 15.81 7.26
C LEU A 31 -17.00 16.20 5.94
N ALA A 32 -16.72 17.41 5.46
CA ALA A 32 -17.11 17.81 4.11
C ALA A 32 -16.17 17.18 3.06
N ALA A 33 -16.72 16.76 1.91
CA ALA A 33 -15.94 16.18 0.82
C ALA A 33 -14.81 17.09 0.33
N SER A 34 -15.04 18.42 0.34
CA SER A 34 -14.03 19.43 0.01
C SER A 34 -12.83 19.39 0.95
N VAL A 35 -13.04 19.08 2.23
CA VAL A 35 -11.96 18.99 3.23
C VAL A 35 -11.10 17.77 2.97
N ILE A 36 -11.70 16.59 2.70
CA ILE A 36 -10.95 15.37 2.34
C ILE A 36 -10.14 15.60 1.07
N SER A 37 -10.73 16.21 0.04
CA SER A 37 -10.03 16.52 -1.21
C SER A 37 -8.84 17.45 -1.00
N GLN A 38 -8.99 18.51 -0.19
CA GLN A 38 -7.89 19.42 0.15
C GLN A 38 -6.77 18.74 0.94
N LEU A 39 -7.10 17.80 1.83
CA LEU A 39 -6.13 17.04 2.62
C LEU A 39 -5.35 16.04 1.75
N VAL A 40 -6.05 15.30 0.87
CA VAL A 40 -5.44 14.32 -0.04
C VAL A 40 -4.53 14.98 -1.06
N ASN A 41 -4.97 16.11 -1.64
CA ASN A 41 -4.22 16.88 -2.63
C ASN A 41 -3.09 17.73 -2.01
N GLY A 42 -3.01 17.81 -0.67
CA GLY A 42 -1.97 18.58 0.02
C GLY A 42 -2.18 20.09 0.01
N HIS A 43 -3.37 20.57 -0.39
CA HIS A 43 -3.75 21.98 -0.26
C HIS A 43 -4.01 22.38 1.19
N ARG A 44 -4.29 21.41 2.07
CA ARG A 44 -4.49 21.59 3.50
C ARG A 44 -3.73 20.53 4.29
N ASN A 45 -3.17 20.93 5.44
CA ASN A 45 -2.50 20.02 6.36
C ASN A 45 -3.49 19.27 7.26
N LEU A 46 -3.22 17.99 7.53
CA LEU A 46 -4.00 17.18 8.47
C LEU A 46 -3.64 17.54 9.92
N GLY A 47 -4.49 18.38 10.52
CA GLY A 47 -4.37 18.79 11.92
C GLY A 47 -4.82 17.71 12.90
N ASP A 48 -4.36 17.81 14.15
CA ASP A 48 -4.59 16.79 15.19
C ASP A 48 -6.09 16.48 15.38
N ALA A 49 -6.93 17.53 15.44
CA ALA A 49 -8.37 17.37 15.61
C ALA A 49 -9.04 16.56 14.50
N ILE A 50 -8.60 16.75 13.25
CA ILE A 50 -9.13 15.99 12.10
C ILE A 50 -8.58 14.57 12.13
N SER A 51 -7.29 14.38 12.46
CA SER A 51 -6.69 13.05 12.62
C SER A 51 -7.45 12.21 13.64
N ARG A 52 -7.68 12.74 14.85
CA ARG A 52 -8.41 12.02 15.91
C ARG A 52 -9.83 11.67 15.48
N ARG A 53 -10.52 12.58 14.79
CA ARG A 53 -11.88 12.34 14.35
C ARG A 53 -11.98 11.26 13.28
N ILE A 54 -11.03 11.22 12.35
CA ILE A 54 -10.92 10.14 11.36
C ILE A 54 -10.61 8.82 12.05
N GLU A 55 -9.70 8.82 13.03
CA GLU A 55 -9.34 7.63 13.81
C GLU A 55 -10.55 7.03 14.53
N GLU A 56 -11.33 7.88 15.21
CA GLU A 56 -12.56 7.49 15.91
C GLU A 56 -13.64 6.99 14.93
N SER A 57 -13.85 7.70 13.82
CA SER A 57 -14.89 7.36 12.83
C SER A 57 -14.62 6.02 12.13
N LEU A 58 -13.35 5.66 11.98
CA LEU A 58 -12.93 4.39 11.38
C LEU A 58 -12.65 3.30 12.42
N SER A 59 -12.81 3.60 13.71
CA SER A 59 -12.48 2.70 14.82
C SER A 59 -11.05 2.16 14.75
N VAL A 60 -10.11 2.97 14.26
CA VAL A 60 -8.68 2.64 14.23
C VAL A 60 -8.00 3.16 15.49
N LYS A 61 -6.84 2.60 15.82
CA LYS A 61 -6.09 2.97 17.03
C LYS A 61 -5.76 4.47 17.02
N LYS A 62 -5.93 5.13 18.17
CA LYS A 62 -5.48 6.52 18.35
C LYS A 62 -3.98 6.62 18.05
N GLY A 63 -3.59 7.53 17.16
CA GLY A 63 -2.21 7.70 16.71
C GLY A 63 -1.88 6.92 15.45
N TRP A 64 -2.82 6.18 14.86
CA TRP A 64 -2.60 5.46 13.62
C TRP A 64 -2.19 6.40 12.49
N LEU A 65 -2.79 7.58 12.37
CA LEU A 65 -2.40 8.54 11.33
C LEU A 65 -1.03 9.19 11.58
N ASP A 66 -0.50 9.10 12.80
CA ASP A 66 0.77 9.73 13.21
C ASP A 66 1.99 8.83 12.96
N VAL A 67 1.76 7.53 12.75
CA VAL A 67 2.81 6.53 12.52
C VAL A 67 2.97 6.34 11.02
N PRO A 68 4.19 6.39 10.46
CA PRO A 68 4.41 6.07 9.05
C PRO A 68 4.03 4.62 8.79
N HIS A 69 2.97 4.40 8.02
CA HIS A 69 2.67 3.11 7.39
C HIS A 69 3.26 3.20 6.00
N GLY A 70 4.49 2.70 5.85
CA GLY A 70 5.26 2.84 4.63
C GLY A 70 4.49 2.34 3.42
N GLU A 71 4.06 3.25 2.55
CA GLU A 71 3.89 2.96 1.12
C GLU A 71 5.28 3.13 0.49
N SER A 72 6.15 2.15 0.70
CA SER A 72 7.36 1.99 -0.09
C SER A 72 7.43 0.54 -0.51
N GLU A 73 7.17 0.30 -1.80
CA GLU A 73 7.53 -0.94 -2.51
C GLU A 73 9.05 -1.19 -2.53
N ASP A 74 9.88 -0.42 -1.82
CA ASP A 74 11.35 -0.52 -1.90
C ASP A 74 12.10 -0.64 -0.56
N ASP A 75 11.47 -0.58 0.62
CA ASP A 75 12.21 -0.69 1.88
C ASP A 75 11.79 -1.92 2.68
N LEU A 76 12.39 -3.06 2.32
CA LEU A 76 12.56 -4.21 3.20
C LEU A 76 13.47 -3.80 4.37
N ASP A 77 12.91 -3.20 5.41
CA ASP A 77 13.56 -3.16 6.71
C ASP A 77 12.68 -3.82 7.79
N TYR A 78 13.26 -4.89 8.32
CA TYR A 78 12.71 -5.92 9.18
C TYR A 78 12.63 -5.36 10.62
N ASP A 79 11.43 -5.11 11.16
CA ASP A 79 11.26 -4.82 12.59
C ASP A 79 10.08 -5.57 13.21
N GLY A 80 10.40 -6.66 13.90
CA GLY A 80 9.88 -6.94 15.25
C GLY A 80 8.48 -7.51 15.46
N ASP A 81 7.60 -7.58 14.46
CA ASP A 81 6.35 -8.36 14.51
C ASP A 81 6.18 -9.10 13.17
N ASP A 82 6.46 -10.41 13.20
CA ASP A 82 6.80 -11.28 12.05
C ASP A 82 5.61 -11.62 11.14
N ARG A 83 4.65 -10.70 11.00
CA ARG A 83 3.50 -10.83 10.10
C ARG A 83 3.64 -9.80 9.00
N PRO A 84 3.95 -10.21 7.76
CA PRO A 84 3.99 -9.28 6.64
C PRO A 84 2.66 -8.54 6.56
N TYR A 85 2.74 -7.22 6.41
CA TYR A 85 1.56 -6.41 6.16
C TYR A 85 1.02 -6.77 4.78
N LEU A 86 0.05 -7.68 4.76
CA LEU A 86 -0.57 -8.13 3.51
C LEU A 86 -1.54 -7.05 3.02
N ASN A 87 -1.35 -6.57 1.81
CA ASN A 87 -2.31 -5.70 1.12
C ASN A 87 -3.64 -6.46 0.83
N LEU A 88 -4.64 -5.78 0.28
CA LEU A 88 -5.97 -6.38 0.08
C LEU A 88 -5.93 -7.59 -0.86
N ASP A 89 -5.16 -7.50 -1.94
CA ASP A 89 -5.04 -8.55 -2.94
C ASP A 89 -4.24 -9.73 -2.40
N GLU A 90 -3.17 -9.49 -1.65
CA GLU A 90 -2.39 -10.51 -0.95
C GLU A 90 -3.23 -11.24 0.11
N LYS A 91 -4.05 -10.50 0.88
CA LYS A 91 -5.02 -11.11 1.80
C LYS A 91 -6.00 -12.01 1.06
N ARG A 92 -6.47 -11.57 -0.11
CA ARG A 92 -7.39 -12.33 -0.95
C ARG A 92 -6.75 -13.60 -1.49
N VAL A 93 -5.51 -13.51 -1.95
CA VAL A 93 -4.70 -14.66 -2.38
C VAL A 93 -4.52 -15.63 -1.23
N VAL A 94 -4.14 -15.17 -0.04
CA VAL A 94 -3.97 -16.02 1.15
C VAL A 94 -5.29 -16.70 1.54
N GLU A 95 -6.41 -15.98 1.49
CA GLU A 95 -7.72 -16.54 1.81
C GLU A 95 -8.13 -17.65 0.83
N LEU A 96 -7.95 -17.42 -0.47
CA LEU A 96 -8.25 -18.41 -1.52
C LEU A 96 -7.30 -19.60 -1.43
N PHE A 97 -6.01 -19.34 -1.27
CA PHE A 97 -4.97 -20.35 -1.17
C PHE A 97 -5.20 -21.33 0.00
N ARG A 98 -5.68 -20.83 1.15
CA ARG A 98 -6.02 -21.68 2.30
C ARG A 98 -7.22 -22.59 2.07
N LYS A 99 -8.11 -22.27 1.12
CA LYS A 99 -9.30 -23.07 0.78
C LYS A 99 -9.01 -24.15 -0.28
N LEU A 100 -7.82 -24.14 -0.89
CA LEU A 100 -7.46 -25.09 -1.95
C LEU A 100 -6.86 -26.39 -1.39
N PRO A 101 -7.01 -27.52 -2.11
CA PRO A 101 -6.28 -28.75 -1.84
C PRO A 101 -4.76 -28.55 -1.92
N GLU A 102 -4.00 -29.37 -1.20
CA GLU A 102 -2.53 -29.26 -1.17
C GLU A 102 -1.88 -29.39 -2.56
N SER A 103 -2.42 -30.25 -3.42
CA SER A 103 -1.95 -30.41 -4.80
C SER A 103 -2.07 -29.13 -5.63
N GLU A 104 -3.18 -28.39 -5.48
CA GLU A 104 -3.44 -27.13 -6.17
C GLU A 104 -2.55 -26.01 -5.62
N ARG A 105 -2.36 -25.97 -4.30
CA ARG A 105 -1.46 -25.01 -3.65
C ARG A 105 -0.02 -25.13 -4.20
N ASN A 106 0.48 -26.36 -4.32
CA ASN A 106 1.83 -26.61 -4.83
C ASN A 106 1.95 -26.23 -6.32
N ASN A 107 0.91 -26.49 -7.12
CA ASN A 107 0.88 -26.09 -8.52
C ASN A 107 0.94 -24.55 -8.67
N ILE A 108 0.10 -23.83 -7.92
CA ILE A 108 0.07 -22.37 -7.96
C ILE A 108 1.41 -21.77 -7.54
N ILE A 109 2.03 -22.27 -6.46
CA ILE A 109 3.36 -21.81 -6.04
C ILE A 109 4.38 -22.02 -7.17
N SER A 110 4.39 -23.20 -7.79
CA SER A 110 5.32 -23.51 -8.88
C SER A 110 5.11 -22.57 -10.08
N GLN A 111 3.87 -22.28 -10.46
CA GLN A 111 3.59 -21.34 -11.56
C GLN A 111 4.02 -19.91 -11.23
N LEU A 112 3.80 -19.46 -10.00
CA LEU A 112 4.23 -18.14 -9.56
C LEU A 112 5.75 -18.01 -9.58
N GLN A 113 6.48 -19.03 -9.11
CA GLN A 113 7.94 -19.07 -9.18
C GLN A 113 8.46 -18.98 -10.61
N ILE A 114 7.93 -19.78 -11.53
CA ILE A 114 8.33 -19.73 -12.94
C ILE A 114 8.15 -18.32 -13.52
N LYS A 115 7.02 -17.67 -13.23
CA LYS A 115 6.75 -16.32 -13.72
C LYS A 115 7.72 -15.30 -13.14
N VAL A 116 8.02 -15.38 -11.84
CA VAL A 116 8.97 -14.48 -11.18
C VAL A 116 10.36 -14.64 -11.81
N ASP A 117 10.82 -15.88 -11.97
CA ASP A 117 12.11 -16.18 -12.60
C ASP A 117 12.18 -15.65 -14.05
N ASP A 118 11.10 -15.79 -14.82
CA ASP A 118 11.00 -15.26 -16.17
C ASP A 118 11.07 -13.72 -16.20
N TYR A 119 10.38 -13.03 -15.28
CA TYR A 119 10.44 -11.56 -15.18
C TYR A 119 11.82 -11.07 -14.78
N ASP A 120 12.45 -11.71 -13.79
CA ASP A 120 13.80 -11.38 -13.35
C ASP A 120 14.80 -11.57 -14.48
N ARG A 121 14.64 -12.66 -15.25
CA ARG A 121 15.46 -12.89 -16.44
C ARG A 121 15.26 -11.79 -17.49
N LEU A 122 14.01 -11.47 -17.84
CA LEU A 122 13.70 -10.43 -18.83
C LEU A 122 14.22 -9.06 -18.38
N PHE A 123 14.07 -8.71 -17.11
CA PHE A 123 14.59 -7.48 -16.54
C PHE A 123 16.13 -7.42 -16.65
N ASN A 124 16.81 -8.51 -16.28
CA ASN A 124 18.25 -8.60 -16.39
C ASN A 124 18.74 -8.53 -17.85
N GLU A 125 18.00 -9.10 -18.79
CA GLU A 125 18.27 -8.96 -20.23
C GLU A 125 18.09 -7.52 -20.71
N LEU A 126 17.02 -6.82 -20.29
CA LEU A 126 16.79 -5.41 -20.63
C LEU A 126 17.87 -4.48 -20.05
N ILE A 127 18.30 -4.71 -18.81
CA ILE A 127 19.40 -3.96 -18.19
C ILE A 127 20.72 -4.18 -18.94
N LYS A 128 21.01 -5.41 -19.37
CA LYS A 128 22.19 -5.72 -20.19
C LYS A 128 22.16 -5.02 -21.54
N VAL A 129 21.00 -4.98 -22.20
CA VAL A 129 20.83 -4.27 -23.48
C VAL A 129 21.00 -2.75 -23.31
N ARG A 130 20.51 -2.18 -22.20
CA ARG A 130 20.64 -0.74 -21.90
C ARG A 130 22.08 -0.33 -21.53
N ASN A 131 22.87 -1.23 -20.96
CA ASN A 131 24.26 -0.98 -20.55
C ASN A 131 25.31 -1.33 -21.64
N LEU A 132 24.89 -1.57 -22.88
CA LEU A 132 25.83 -1.71 -24.00
C LEU A 132 26.47 -0.35 -24.30
N PRO A 133 27.82 -0.24 -24.33
CA PRO A 133 28.46 1.01 -24.73
C PRO A 133 28.04 1.37 -26.17
N PRO A 134 27.92 2.67 -26.51
CA PRO A 134 27.58 3.07 -27.86
C PRO A 134 28.60 2.46 -28.81
N ASN A 135 28.10 1.65 -29.74
CA ASN A 135 28.89 1.00 -30.76
C ASN A 135 29.60 2.10 -31.57
N LYS A 136 30.91 2.25 -31.38
CA LYS A 136 31.73 3.14 -32.21
C LYS A 136 31.74 2.58 -33.63
N LYS A 137 30.96 3.20 -34.52
CA LYS A 137 31.15 3.15 -35.97
C LYS A 137 31.00 4.55 -36.54
#